data_AF-A0AAV9HY62-F1
#
_entry.id   AF-A0AAV9HY62-F1
#
_cell.length_a   1.000
_cell.length_b   1.000
_cell.length_c   1.000
_cell.angle_alpha   90.00
_cell.angle_beta   90.00
_cell.angle_gamma   90.00
#
_symmetry.space_group_name_H-M   'P 1'
#
loop_
_entity.id
_entity.type
_entity.pdbx_description
1 polymer ?
#
loop_
_entity_poly.entity_id
_entity_poly.type
_entity_poly.pdbx_seq_one_letter_code
_entity_poly.pdbx_strand_id
1 'polypeptide(L)'
;MQLEMIKAVNLSEPGSNLRLFTILDKVIEESGNNHFISMANALCTFTEKRKHFLGLLHTIPQKVRDSLILGTLAYDFYGKSQLAYSDNQPGIYAYGLAIRGRNGKFLNVQECSQISDAIGDYLHGYYVWEQFNNNPDAVMSPAHQRAVEYALRIDDAWIGRDQSTNRPGLLFLNSAVDGAAIRQKASLYCDWLKKRGSSFPESPDFQEQSPVFVGCSSSAMKQMHESHTLASWNNFQGTSPLLALTASAIKFVLKLDPETVIVPVLAIWDEEYLKYGEMLVTALASSLVTQGGLNIIQGGGQPGVRDDAVKRYVFGNNTAFDDNLKATEQELEHLSKAMSVIEDFDPLSIDDVARDADQVIRKGEATLAKYQETVEKQDDVVKALQEYHQDLKKKIKIYE
;
A
#
# COMPACT_ATOMS: atom_id res chain seq x y z
N MET A 1 -2.34 -12.20 -2.06
CA MET A 1 -1.48 -11.31 -1.25
C MET A 1 -2.27 -10.51 -0.21
N GLN A 2 -3.02 -9.45 -0.55
CA GLN A 2 -3.66 -8.58 0.47
C GLN A 2 -4.57 -9.33 1.45
N LEU A 3 -5.42 -10.25 0.98
CA LEU A 3 -6.25 -11.07 1.86
C LEU A 3 -5.43 -11.94 2.83
N GLU A 4 -4.28 -12.44 2.39
CA GLU A 4 -3.38 -13.22 3.25
C GLU A 4 -2.70 -12.31 4.28
N MET A 5 -2.29 -11.10 3.90
CA MET A 5 -1.75 -10.12 4.86
C MET A 5 -2.80 -9.74 5.92
N ILE A 6 -4.07 -9.55 5.52
CA ILE A 6 -5.18 -9.28 6.45
C ILE A 6 -5.35 -10.44 7.43
N LYS A 7 -5.31 -11.70 6.93
CA LYS A 7 -5.36 -12.88 7.81
C LYS A 7 -4.16 -12.93 8.75
N ALA A 8 -2.95 -12.63 8.30
CA ALA A 8 -1.78 -12.57 9.17
C ALA A 8 -1.99 -11.58 10.31
N VAL A 9 -2.39 -10.34 10.00
CA VAL A 9 -2.62 -9.31 11.02
C VAL A 9 -3.70 -9.74 12.02
N ASN A 10 -4.79 -10.35 11.55
CA ASN A 10 -5.89 -10.78 12.40
C ASN A 10 -5.59 -12.03 13.25
N LEU A 11 -4.62 -12.85 12.85
CA LEU A 11 -4.30 -14.11 13.52
C LEU A 11 -2.99 -14.06 14.34
N SER A 12 -2.17 -13.03 14.15
CA SER A 12 -0.95 -12.81 14.93
C SER A 12 -1.25 -12.22 16.30
N GLU A 13 -0.31 -12.44 17.23
CA GLU A 13 -0.29 -11.66 18.48
C GLU A 13 -0.24 -10.16 18.14
N PRO A 14 -0.97 -9.29 18.86
CA PRO A 14 -0.93 -7.85 18.63
C PRO A 14 0.52 -7.33 18.62
N GLY A 15 0.89 -6.64 17.54
CA GLY A 15 2.24 -6.08 17.36
C GLY A 15 3.24 -7.03 16.69
N SER A 16 3.02 -8.35 16.73
CA SER A 16 3.92 -9.31 16.08
C SER A 16 3.93 -9.13 14.57
N ASN A 17 5.13 -9.29 13.99
CA ASN A 17 5.35 -9.25 12.54
C ASN A 17 5.63 -10.63 11.95
N LEU A 18 5.63 -11.69 12.76
CA LEU A 18 6.10 -13.01 12.35
C LEU A 18 5.33 -13.55 11.14
N ARG A 19 4.00 -13.65 11.25
CA ARG A 19 3.17 -14.21 10.17
C ARG A 19 3.14 -13.31 8.93
N LEU A 20 3.14 -12.00 9.15
CA LEU A 20 3.18 -11.03 8.06
C LEU A 20 4.46 -11.23 7.23
N PHE A 21 5.59 -11.43 7.90
CA PHE A 21 6.86 -11.71 7.24
C PHE A 21 6.85 -13.06 6.50
N THR A 22 6.32 -14.13 7.10
CA THR A 22 6.16 -15.43 6.41
C THR A 22 5.31 -15.31 5.15
N ILE A 23 4.24 -14.52 5.18
CA ILE A 23 3.38 -14.30 4.01
C ILE A 23 4.10 -13.48 2.94
N LEU A 24 4.85 -12.45 3.33
CA LEU A 24 5.68 -11.69 2.39
C LEU A 24 6.67 -12.63 1.71
N ASP A 25 7.39 -13.47 2.45
CA ASP A 25 8.30 -14.49 1.90
C ASP A 25 7.60 -15.47 0.96
N LYS A 26 6.42 -16.00 1.33
CA LYS A 26 5.66 -16.91 0.44
C LYS A 26 5.23 -16.22 -0.85
N VAL A 27 4.75 -14.98 -0.76
CA VAL A 27 4.35 -14.20 -1.94
C VAL A 27 5.55 -13.89 -2.82
N ILE A 28 6.74 -13.71 -2.23
CA ILE A 28 7.98 -13.53 -2.96
C ILE A 28 8.30 -14.76 -3.82
N GLU A 29 8.28 -15.94 -3.21
CA GLU A 29 8.55 -17.21 -3.89
C GLU A 29 7.56 -17.49 -5.02
N GLU A 30 6.27 -17.22 -4.80
CA GLU A 30 5.22 -17.46 -5.79
C GLU A 30 5.25 -16.45 -6.96
N SER A 31 5.68 -15.21 -6.69
CA SER A 31 5.70 -14.14 -7.70
C SER A 31 6.85 -14.28 -8.69
N GLY A 32 7.93 -14.99 -8.34
CA GLY A 32 9.01 -15.33 -9.27
C GLY A 32 8.55 -16.11 -10.51
N ASN A 33 7.36 -16.72 -10.45
CA ASN A 33 6.78 -17.53 -11.53
C ASN A 33 5.71 -16.80 -12.37
N ASN A 34 5.34 -15.55 -12.05
CA ASN A 34 4.25 -14.82 -12.72
C ASN A 34 4.70 -13.47 -13.31
N HIS A 35 4.11 -13.09 -14.46
CA HIS A 35 4.45 -11.93 -15.30
C HIS A 35 4.22 -10.52 -14.69
N PHE A 36 4.05 -10.39 -13.37
CA PHE A 36 4.03 -9.07 -12.70
C PHE A 36 5.47 -8.61 -12.42
N ILE A 37 6.19 -8.26 -13.49
CA ILE A 37 7.64 -7.96 -13.50
C ILE A 37 8.03 -6.94 -12.41
N SER A 38 7.21 -5.90 -12.13
CA SER A 38 7.59 -4.91 -11.11
C SER A 38 7.49 -5.46 -9.68
N MET A 39 6.43 -6.19 -9.33
CA MET A 39 6.34 -6.74 -7.99
C MET A 39 7.31 -7.90 -7.80
N ALA A 40 7.50 -8.76 -8.81
CA ALA A 40 8.49 -9.82 -8.78
C ALA A 40 9.92 -9.28 -8.55
N ASN A 41 10.32 -8.19 -9.22
CA ASN A 41 11.61 -7.54 -8.97
C ASN A 41 11.72 -6.96 -7.56
N ALA A 42 10.61 -6.42 -7.03
CA ALA A 42 10.58 -5.99 -5.63
C ALA A 42 10.90 -7.15 -4.72
N LEU A 43 10.19 -8.23 -4.94
CA LEU A 43 10.15 -9.42 -4.13
C LEU A 43 11.47 -10.22 -4.21
N CYS A 44 12.12 -10.33 -5.38
CA CYS A 44 13.47 -10.92 -5.47
C CYS A 44 14.49 -10.15 -4.61
N THR A 45 14.39 -8.82 -4.58
CA THR A 45 15.23 -7.98 -3.72
C THR A 45 14.95 -8.24 -2.23
N PHE A 46 13.70 -8.57 -1.87
CA PHE A 46 13.36 -8.95 -0.50
C PHE A 46 14.10 -10.20 -0.03
N THR A 47 14.23 -11.24 -0.85
CA THR A 47 14.94 -12.47 -0.46
C THR A 47 16.40 -12.19 -0.13
N GLU A 48 17.11 -11.44 -0.98
CA GLU A 48 18.53 -11.11 -0.77
C GLU A 48 18.74 -10.17 0.42
N LYS A 49 17.77 -9.30 0.71
CA LYS A 49 17.86 -8.24 1.72
C LYS A 49 16.89 -8.47 2.88
N ARG A 50 16.54 -9.73 3.13
CA ARG A 50 15.53 -10.20 4.08
C ARG A 50 15.66 -9.57 5.47
N LYS A 51 16.90 -9.48 5.99
CA LYS A 51 17.21 -8.84 7.29
C LYS A 51 16.86 -7.35 7.33
N HIS A 52 17.03 -6.62 6.21
CA HIS A 52 16.70 -5.20 6.12
C HIS A 52 15.19 -4.98 6.18
N PHE A 53 14.43 -5.74 5.37
CA PHE A 53 12.97 -5.66 5.38
C PHE A 53 12.38 -6.01 6.73
N LEU A 54 12.91 -7.03 7.39
CA LEU A 54 12.50 -7.41 8.73
C LEU A 54 12.78 -6.31 9.75
N GLY A 55 13.98 -5.72 9.74
CA GLY A 55 14.34 -4.59 10.60
C GLY A 55 13.40 -3.40 10.39
N LEU A 56 13.16 -3.02 9.13
CA LEU A 56 12.25 -1.92 8.79
C LEU A 56 10.80 -2.21 9.20
N LEU A 57 10.31 -3.43 8.97
CA LEU A 57 8.96 -3.83 9.35
C LEU A 57 8.72 -3.69 10.86
N HIS A 58 9.71 -4.04 11.68
CA HIS A 58 9.62 -3.85 13.13
C HIS A 58 9.60 -2.37 13.54
N THR A 59 10.14 -1.46 12.73
CA THR A 59 10.05 -0.03 13.05
C THR A 59 8.72 0.60 12.67
N ILE A 60 7.82 -0.07 11.93
CA ILE A 60 6.51 0.50 11.60
C ILE A 60 5.57 0.33 12.80
N PRO A 61 4.98 1.41 13.37
CA PRO A 61 4.06 1.27 14.49
C PRO A 61 2.86 0.42 14.10
N GLN A 62 2.48 -0.50 14.99
CA GLN A 62 1.43 -1.51 14.74
C GLN A 62 0.18 -0.89 14.10
N LYS A 63 -0.33 0.21 14.68
CA LYS A 63 -1.54 0.86 14.17
C LYS A 63 -1.39 1.33 12.73
N VAL A 64 -0.25 1.91 12.37
CA VAL A 64 0.00 2.36 10.98
C VAL A 64 0.09 1.14 10.06
N ARG A 65 0.85 0.12 10.46
CA ARG A 65 0.99 -1.13 9.69
C ARG A 65 -0.36 -1.77 9.40
N ASP A 66 -1.20 -1.93 10.42
CA ASP A 66 -2.50 -2.58 10.32
C ASP A 66 -3.43 -1.74 9.43
N SER A 67 -3.47 -0.41 9.59
CA SER A 67 -4.23 0.49 8.73
C SER A 67 -3.78 0.48 7.26
N LEU A 68 -2.49 0.31 6.98
CA LEU A 68 -1.98 0.16 5.60
C LEU A 68 -2.50 -1.13 4.98
N ILE A 69 -2.39 -2.25 5.71
CA ILE A 69 -2.80 -3.57 5.22
C ILE A 69 -4.31 -3.64 4.99
N LEU A 70 -5.09 -3.07 5.92
CA LEU A 70 -6.55 -3.00 5.84
C LEU A 70 -7.04 -1.94 4.83
N GLY A 71 -6.16 -1.05 4.37
CA GLY A 71 -6.52 0.06 3.47
C GLY A 71 -7.31 1.18 4.14
N THR A 72 -7.36 1.22 5.47
CA THR A 72 -8.14 2.17 6.30
C THR A 72 -7.33 3.38 6.75
N LEU A 73 -6.13 3.60 6.19
CA LEU A 73 -5.21 4.67 6.60
C LEU A 73 -5.87 6.04 6.73
N ALA A 74 -6.63 6.48 5.73
CA ALA A 74 -7.30 7.78 5.77
C ALA A 74 -8.30 7.88 6.93
N TYR A 75 -9.11 6.84 7.12
CA TYR A 75 -10.10 6.77 8.18
C TYR A 75 -9.45 6.78 9.57
N ASP A 76 -8.45 5.92 9.77
CA ASP A 76 -7.82 5.73 11.07
C ASP A 76 -6.99 6.93 11.53
N PHE A 77 -6.52 7.79 10.61
CA PHE A 77 -5.66 8.93 10.92
C PHE A 77 -6.30 10.29 10.62
N TYR A 78 -7.57 10.32 10.21
CA TYR A 78 -8.29 11.57 9.96
C TYR A 78 -8.33 12.48 11.19
N GLY A 79 -7.89 13.73 11.03
CA GLY A 79 -7.92 14.75 12.09
C GLY A 79 -7.02 14.47 13.29
N LYS A 80 -6.11 13.48 13.22
CA LYS A 80 -5.22 13.13 14.33
C LYS A 80 -3.92 13.93 14.27
N SER A 81 -3.56 14.54 15.39
CA SER A 81 -2.31 15.32 15.53
C SER A 81 -1.10 14.47 15.88
N GLN A 82 -1.31 13.30 16.49
CA GLN A 82 -0.23 12.40 16.89
C GLN A 82 0.02 11.37 15.79
N LEU A 83 1.03 11.64 14.97
CA LEU A 83 1.54 10.72 13.98
C LEU A 83 2.63 9.84 14.60
N ALA A 84 2.80 8.67 14.00
CA ALA A 84 3.79 7.64 14.38
C ALA A 84 5.25 8.15 14.33
N TYR A 85 5.54 9.03 13.38
CA TYR A 85 6.85 9.63 13.14
C TYR A 85 6.69 11.13 12.94
N SER A 86 7.71 11.90 13.32
CA SER A 86 7.80 13.31 12.89
C SER A 86 8.00 13.38 11.38
N ASP A 87 7.33 14.33 10.75
CA ASP A 87 7.46 14.64 9.33
C ASP A 87 8.74 15.45 9.01
N ASN A 88 9.54 15.85 10.01
CA ASN A 88 10.77 16.62 9.82
C ASN A 88 11.99 15.77 9.46
N GLN A 89 11.81 14.48 9.16
CA GLN A 89 12.89 13.53 8.90
C GLN A 89 12.74 12.86 7.52
N PRO A 90 13.83 12.32 6.95
CA PRO A 90 13.77 11.44 5.79
C PRO A 90 12.94 10.21 6.08
N GLY A 91 12.20 9.73 5.09
CA GLY A 91 11.28 8.66 5.34
C GLY A 91 10.34 8.31 4.21
N ILE A 92 9.48 7.35 4.54
CA ILE A 92 8.38 6.87 3.72
C ILE A 92 7.08 7.36 4.32
N TYR A 93 6.22 7.88 3.46
CA TYR A 93 4.88 8.34 3.83
C TYR A 93 3.85 7.65 2.95
N ALA A 94 2.61 7.65 3.44
CA ALA A 94 1.47 7.16 2.68
C ALA A 94 0.32 8.18 2.71
N TYR A 95 -0.43 8.25 1.62
CA TYR A 95 -1.61 9.08 1.46
C TYR A 95 -2.83 8.20 1.22
N GLY A 96 -3.88 8.41 2.01
CA GLY A 96 -5.21 7.89 1.69
C GLY A 96 -6.12 9.02 1.23
N LEU A 97 -7.09 8.70 0.38
CA LEU A 97 -8.13 9.63 -0.05
C LEU A 97 -9.32 9.58 0.91
N ALA A 98 -9.75 10.76 1.38
CA ALA A 98 -10.96 10.95 2.16
C ALA A 98 -11.88 11.97 1.47
N ILE A 99 -13.15 11.99 1.87
CA ILE A 99 -14.08 13.03 1.48
C ILE A 99 -14.34 13.94 2.67
N ARG A 100 -14.22 15.25 2.45
CA ARG A 100 -14.50 16.25 3.49
C ARG A 100 -15.90 16.08 4.04
N GLY A 101 -16.00 16.13 5.37
CA GLY A 101 -17.28 15.92 6.08
C GLY A 101 -17.67 14.45 6.25
N ARG A 102 -16.84 13.50 5.83
CA ARG A 102 -17.06 12.05 6.03
C ARG A 102 -16.10 11.40 7.01
N ASN A 103 -15.41 12.19 7.83
CA ASN A 103 -14.53 11.70 8.91
C ASN A 103 -13.51 10.66 8.44
N GLY A 104 -12.80 10.95 7.35
CA GLY A 104 -11.78 10.05 6.79
C GLY A 104 -12.31 8.93 5.90
N LYS A 105 -13.64 8.76 5.79
CA LYS A 105 -14.24 7.78 4.89
C LYS A 105 -14.16 8.23 3.43
N PHE A 106 -14.08 7.25 2.55
CA PHE A 106 -14.02 7.41 1.11
C PHE A 106 -15.42 7.36 0.49
N LEU A 107 -15.48 7.00 -0.79
CA LEU A 107 -16.70 6.86 -1.56
C LEU A 107 -17.49 5.60 -1.14
N ASN A 108 -18.80 5.64 -1.31
CA ASN A 108 -19.61 4.42 -1.27
C ASN A 108 -19.52 3.65 -2.62
N VAL A 109 -20.26 2.54 -2.68
CA VAL A 109 -20.27 1.63 -3.83
C VAL A 109 -20.73 2.32 -5.13
N GLN A 110 -21.82 3.06 -5.07
CA GLN A 110 -22.40 3.77 -6.23
C GLN A 110 -21.46 4.88 -6.71
N GLU A 111 -20.89 5.65 -5.79
CA GLU A 111 -19.93 6.70 -6.09
C GLU A 111 -18.65 6.13 -6.73
N CYS A 112 -18.15 4.97 -6.26
CA CYS A 112 -17.04 4.29 -6.93
C CYS A 112 -17.36 3.91 -8.39
N SER A 113 -18.58 3.45 -8.66
CA SER A 113 -19.01 3.15 -10.04
C SER A 113 -19.04 4.41 -10.91
N GLN A 114 -19.59 5.51 -10.38
CA GLN A 114 -19.66 6.79 -11.12
C GLN A 114 -18.27 7.34 -11.42
N ILE A 115 -17.31 7.19 -10.49
CA ILE A 115 -15.92 7.60 -10.73
C ILE A 115 -15.21 6.67 -11.72
N SER A 116 -15.49 5.37 -11.68
CA SER A 116 -14.99 4.43 -12.69
C SER A 116 -15.43 4.86 -14.09
N ASP A 117 -16.74 5.08 -14.28
CA ASP A 117 -17.29 5.53 -15.58
C ASP A 117 -16.67 6.86 -16.01
N ALA A 118 -16.53 7.83 -15.10
CA ALA A 118 -15.92 9.12 -15.38
C ALA A 118 -14.44 9.03 -15.81
N ILE A 119 -13.65 8.13 -15.20
CA ILE A 119 -12.26 7.87 -15.61
C ILE A 119 -12.22 7.19 -16.98
N GLY A 120 -13.16 6.28 -17.25
CA GLY A 120 -13.33 5.66 -18.58
C GLY A 120 -13.65 6.69 -19.67
N ASP A 121 -14.59 7.60 -19.40
CA ASP A 121 -14.95 8.69 -20.31
C ASP A 121 -13.79 9.67 -20.51
N TYR A 122 -13.03 9.97 -19.45
CA TYR A 122 -11.80 10.76 -19.56
C TYR A 122 -10.77 10.09 -20.48
N LEU A 123 -10.55 8.79 -20.33
CA LEU A 123 -9.66 8.00 -21.21
C LEU A 123 -10.13 8.05 -22.66
N HIS A 124 -11.44 7.88 -22.90
CA HIS A 124 -12.01 8.01 -24.24
C HIS A 124 -11.78 9.40 -24.84
N GLY A 125 -12.09 10.47 -24.09
CA GLY A 125 -11.82 11.85 -24.49
C GLY A 125 -10.34 12.09 -24.78
N TYR A 126 -9.44 11.48 -24.00
CA TYR A 126 -8.00 11.53 -24.27
C TYR A 126 -7.62 10.87 -25.60
N TYR A 127 -8.08 9.64 -25.88
CA TYR A 127 -7.74 8.97 -27.13
C TYR A 127 -8.26 9.72 -28.35
N VAL A 128 -9.46 10.29 -28.25
CA VAL A 128 -10.00 11.18 -29.29
C VAL A 128 -9.10 12.41 -29.45
N TRP A 129 -8.77 13.10 -28.37
CA TRP A 129 -7.88 14.27 -28.44
C TRP A 129 -6.53 13.94 -29.09
N GLU A 130 -5.88 12.85 -28.67
CA GLU A 130 -4.60 12.38 -29.21
C GLU A 130 -4.69 12.05 -30.71
N GLN A 131 -5.77 11.41 -31.15
CA GLN A 131 -6.02 11.09 -32.56
C GLN A 131 -6.08 12.35 -33.44
N PHE A 132 -6.82 13.37 -33.00
CA PHE A 132 -7.00 14.61 -33.78
C PHE A 132 -5.83 15.58 -33.64
N ASN A 133 -5.12 15.59 -32.51
CA ASN A 133 -3.91 16.40 -32.35
C ASN A 133 -2.76 15.92 -33.28
N ASN A 134 -2.72 14.61 -33.57
CA ASN A 134 -1.76 14.02 -34.52
C ASN A 134 -2.24 14.09 -35.99
N ASN A 135 -3.45 14.58 -36.26
CA ASN A 135 -4.00 14.74 -37.61
C ASN A 135 -4.83 16.03 -37.71
N PRO A 136 -4.16 17.20 -37.88
CA PRO A 136 -4.83 18.51 -37.88
C PRO A 136 -5.89 18.69 -38.98
N ASP A 137 -5.81 17.91 -40.06
CA ASP A 137 -6.73 17.98 -41.19
C ASP A 137 -8.01 17.15 -40.96
N ALA A 138 -8.07 16.36 -39.89
CA ALA A 138 -9.24 15.55 -39.57
C ALA A 138 -10.38 16.39 -38.97
N VAL A 139 -11.59 16.23 -39.51
CA VAL A 139 -12.79 16.90 -38.98
C VAL A 139 -13.34 16.14 -37.78
N MET A 140 -13.33 16.78 -36.61
CA MET A 140 -13.85 16.19 -35.37
C MET A 140 -15.38 16.14 -35.40
N SER A 141 -15.96 14.96 -35.16
CA SER A 141 -17.42 14.82 -35.05
C SER A 141 -17.94 15.52 -33.78
N PRO A 142 -19.22 15.94 -33.73
CA PRO A 142 -19.80 16.51 -32.51
C PRO A 142 -19.73 15.58 -31.29
N ALA A 143 -19.75 14.26 -31.50
CA ALA A 143 -19.61 13.29 -30.41
C ALA A 143 -18.18 13.26 -29.85
N HIS A 144 -17.18 13.28 -30.74
CA HIS A 144 -15.78 13.38 -30.37
C HIS A 144 -15.47 14.68 -29.63
N GLN A 145 -16.02 15.80 -30.11
CA GLN A 145 -15.88 17.09 -29.45
C GLN A 145 -16.41 17.05 -28.01
N ARG A 146 -17.60 16.47 -27.79
CA ARG A 146 -18.16 16.32 -26.43
C ARG A 146 -17.30 15.45 -25.52
N ALA A 147 -16.69 14.39 -26.04
CA ALA A 147 -15.80 13.53 -25.26
C ALA A 147 -14.55 14.29 -24.79
N VAL A 148 -13.93 15.06 -25.69
CA VAL A 148 -12.77 15.92 -25.36
C VAL A 148 -13.17 17.01 -24.36
N GLU A 149 -14.29 17.69 -24.59
CA GLU A 149 -14.82 18.71 -23.68
C GLU A 149 -15.10 18.13 -22.28
N TYR A 150 -15.64 16.90 -22.19
CA TYR A 150 -15.86 16.24 -20.91
C TYR A 150 -14.55 16.01 -20.15
N ALA A 151 -13.51 15.50 -20.82
CA ALA A 151 -12.20 15.29 -20.22
C ALA A 151 -11.57 16.61 -19.74
N LEU A 152 -11.67 17.68 -20.54
CA LEU A 152 -11.21 19.02 -20.16
C LEU A 152 -11.92 19.56 -18.92
N ARG A 153 -13.21 19.26 -18.73
CA ARG A 153 -13.95 19.70 -17.54
C ARG A 153 -13.50 18.99 -16.26
N ILE A 154 -12.99 17.76 -16.38
CA ILE A 154 -12.35 17.06 -15.26
C ILE A 154 -11.02 17.77 -14.93
N ASP A 155 -10.18 18.05 -15.92
CA ASP A 155 -8.94 18.82 -15.71
C ASP A 155 -9.21 20.16 -15.02
N ASP A 156 -10.24 20.88 -15.47
CA ASP A 156 -10.58 22.22 -14.97
C ASP A 156 -11.13 22.23 -13.54
N ALA A 157 -11.39 21.07 -12.91
CA ALA A 157 -12.00 20.97 -11.60
C ALA A 157 -11.20 21.68 -10.48
N TRP A 158 -9.87 21.75 -10.62
CA TRP A 158 -8.97 22.34 -9.62
C TRP A 158 -8.31 23.65 -10.06
N ILE A 159 -8.28 23.89 -11.36
CA ILE A 159 -7.55 24.99 -11.99
C ILE A 159 -8.39 26.26 -12.12
N GLY A 160 -9.71 26.09 -12.26
CA GLY A 160 -10.60 27.19 -12.67
C GLY A 160 -10.44 27.51 -14.16
N ARG A 161 -11.55 27.81 -14.84
CA ARG A 161 -11.57 27.95 -16.31
C ARG A 161 -10.63 29.03 -16.86
N ASP A 162 -10.33 30.07 -16.08
CA ASP A 162 -9.51 31.19 -16.58
C ASP A 162 -8.05 30.79 -16.85
N GLN A 163 -7.54 29.78 -16.13
CA GLN A 163 -6.19 29.22 -16.36
C GLN A 163 -6.16 28.09 -17.40
N SER A 164 -7.32 27.64 -17.92
CA SER A 164 -7.40 26.53 -18.89
C SER A 164 -7.24 26.95 -20.34
N THR A 165 -7.41 28.25 -20.62
CA THR A 165 -7.43 28.82 -21.98
C THR A 165 -6.12 28.75 -22.77
N ASN A 166 -4.97 28.52 -22.11
CA ASN A 166 -3.63 28.47 -22.74
C ASN A 166 -2.97 27.09 -22.70
N ARG A 167 -3.74 26.01 -22.54
CA ARG A 167 -3.17 24.68 -22.32
C ARG A 167 -3.13 23.87 -23.62
N PRO A 168 -1.99 23.23 -23.96
CA PRO A 168 -1.84 22.50 -25.21
C PRO A 168 -2.59 21.16 -25.23
N GLY A 169 -3.24 20.72 -24.15
CA GLY A 169 -3.96 19.45 -24.11
C GLY A 169 -4.43 19.03 -22.72
N LEU A 170 -4.86 17.77 -22.62
CA LEU A 170 -5.26 17.14 -21.36
C LEU A 170 -4.07 16.93 -20.43
N LEU A 171 -4.29 16.99 -19.12
CA LEU A 171 -3.20 17.13 -18.14
C LEU A 171 -2.70 15.80 -17.61
N PHE A 172 -3.60 14.95 -17.12
CA PHE A 172 -3.19 13.83 -16.26
C PHE A 172 -2.56 12.64 -17.02
N LEU A 173 -2.83 12.49 -18.31
CA LEU A 173 -2.37 11.31 -19.09
C LEU A 173 -1.42 11.68 -20.23
N ASN A 174 -1.07 12.97 -20.35
CA ASN A 174 -0.23 13.52 -21.40
C ASN A 174 1.24 13.55 -20.96
N SER A 175 1.89 12.38 -20.97
CA SER A 175 3.34 12.25 -20.76
C SER A 175 4.00 11.85 -22.08
N ALA A 176 5.00 12.63 -22.50
CA ALA A 176 5.79 12.36 -23.71
C ALA A 176 6.64 11.08 -23.59
N VAL A 177 6.98 10.67 -22.37
CA VAL A 177 7.87 9.52 -22.11
C VAL A 177 7.06 8.26 -21.80
N ASP A 178 6.05 8.36 -20.92
CA ASP A 178 5.36 7.20 -20.35
C ASP A 178 3.84 7.19 -20.57
N GLY A 179 3.32 8.05 -21.45
CA GLY A 179 1.88 8.27 -21.63
C GLY A 179 1.08 6.98 -21.85
N ALA A 180 1.55 6.09 -22.72
CA ALA A 180 0.87 4.82 -23.02
C ALA A 180 0.76 3.92 -21.78
N ALA A 181 1.83 3.80 -20.99
CA ALA A 181 1.85 3.00 -19.78
C ALA A 181 0.95 3.59 -18.69
N ILE A 182 0.92 4.92 -18.55
CA ILE A 182 0.03 5.61 -17.61
C ILE A 182 -1.43 5.38 -17.99
N ARG A 183 -1.78 5.42 -19.27
CA ARG A 183 -3.15 5.14 -19.77
C ARG A 183 -3.60 3.71 -19.51
N GLN A 184 -2.74 2.73 -19.77
CA GLN A 184 -3.03 1.33 -19.44
C GLN A 184 -3.30 1.17 -17.94
N LYS A 185 -2.50 1.82 -17.09
CA LYS A 185 -2.66 1.80 -15.63
C LYS A 185 -3.94 2.49 -15.18
N ALA A 186 -4.32 3.61 -15.79
CA ALA A 186 -5.61 4.27 -15.55
C ALA A 186 -6.79 3.35 -15.91
N SER A 187 -6.69 2.58 -17.00
CA SER A 187 -7.69 1.57 -17.35
C SER A 187 -7.80 0.46 -16.30
N LEU A 188 -6.67 -0.06 -15.81
CA LEU A 188 -6.66 -1.07 -14.73
C LEU A 188 -7.28 -0.53 -13.43
N TYR A 189 -7.00 0.74 -13.12
CA TYR A 189 -7.57 1.41 -11.96
C TYR A 189 -9.10 1.59 -12.09
N CYS A 190 -9.56 1.95 -13.29
CA CYS A 190 -10.98 2.03 -13.63
C CYS A 190 -11.69 0.70 -13.39
N ASP A 191 -11.12 -0.41 -13.88
CA ASP A 191 -11.66 -1.76 -13.66
C ASP A 191 -11.70 -2.15 -12.17
N TRP A 192 -10.67 -1.76 -11.41
CA TRP A 192 -10.64 -1.99 -9.97
C TRP A 192 -11.74 -1.21 -9.23
N LEU A 193 -11.94 0.08 -9.54
CA LEU A 193 -13.03 0.89 -8.96
C LEU A 193 -14.40 0.29 -9.28
N LYS A 194 -14.58 -0.24 -10.50
CA LYS A 194 -15.81 -0.91 -10.91
C LYS A 194 -16.07 -2.18 -10.10
N LYS A 195 -15.05 -3.04 -9.94
CA LYS A 195 -15.14 -4.25 -9.12
C LYS A 195 -15.43 -3.91 -7.66
N ARG A 196 -14.82 -2.85 -7.15
CA ARG A 196 -15.07 -2.34 -5.81
C ARG A 196 -16.52 -1.89 -5.64
N GLY A 197 -17.06 -1.20 -6.66
CA GLY A 197 -18.47 -0.82 -6.78
C GLY A 197 -19.45 -1.98 -7.02
N SER A 198 -18.99 -3.23 -7.22
CA SER A 198 -19.87 -4.39 -7.41
C SER A 198 -19.70 -5.46 -6.33
N SER A 199 -18.68 -5.35 -5.48
CA SER A 199 -18.29 -6.41 -4.53
C SER A 199 -18.96 -6.30 -3.16
N PHE A 200 -19.63 -5.20 -2.87
CA PHE A 200 -20.41 -5.02 -1.64
C PHE A 200 -21.90 -4.99 -1.99
N PRO A 201 -22.78 -5.64 -1.20
CA PRO A 201 -24.23 -5.40 -1.32
C PRO A 201 -24.46 -3.89 -1.25
N GLU A 202 -25.51 -3.38 -1.90
CA GLU A 202 -25.86 -1.94 -1.99
C GLU A 202 -26.02 -1.28 -0.62
N SER A 203 -24.92 -1.15 0.10
CA SER A 203 -24.84 -0.50 1.38
C SER A 203 -24.70 0.98 1.07
N PRO A 204 -25.60 1.82 1.60
CA PRO A 204 -25.46 3.26 1.48
C PRO A 204 -24.21 3.78 2.25
N ASP A 205 -23.54 2.92 3.02
CA ASP A 205 -22.43 3.32 3.87
C ASP A 205 -21.17 3.67 3.07
N PHE A 206 -20.53 4.75 3.49
CA PHE A 206 -19.21 5.14 3.00
C PHE A 206 -18.14 4.17 3.48
N GLN A 207 -17.20 3.86 2.58
CA GLN A 207 -16.15 2.91 2.86
C GLN A 207 -15.06 3.53 3.73
N GLU A 208 -14.61 2.79 4.75
CA GLU A 208 -13.46 3.17 5.57
C GLU A 208 -12.15 2.97 4.80
N GLN A 209 -12.14 2.00 3.88
CA GLN A 209 -11.00 1.75 3.02
C GLN A 209 -10.91 2.80 1.91
N SER A 210 -9.70 3.19 1.53
CA SER A 210 -9.46 4.12 0.42
C SER A 210 -8.26 3.63 -0.42
N PRO A 211 -8.15 4.02 -1.70
CA PRO A 211 -6.93 3.78 -2.47
C PRO A 211 -5.77 4.57 -1.83
N VAL A 212 -4.61 3.93 -1.72
CA VAL A 212 -3.43 4.50 -1.08
C VAL A 212 -2.35 4.81 -2.11
N PHE A 213 -1.65 5.92 -1.91
CA PHE A 213 -0.37 6.22 -2.55
C PHE A 213 0.74 6.14 -1.52
N VAL A 214 1.90 5.61 -1.89
CA VAL A 214 3.11 5.58 -1.07
C VAL A 214 4.20 6.37 -1.79
N GLY A 215 4.91 7.21 -1.05
CA GLY A 215 6.07 7.91 -1.58
C GLY A 215 7.18 8.03 -0.55
N CYS A 216 8.33 8.50 -1.00
CA CYS A 216 9.50 8.68 -0.17
C CYS A 216 10.01 10.13 -0.20
N SER A 217 10.81 10.49 0.80
CA SER A 217 11.57 11.73 0.84
C SER A 217 12.96 11.46 1.42
N SER A 218 14.00 11.94 0.73
CA SER A 218 15.38 11.95 1.22
C SER A 218 15.68 13.16 2.11
N SER A 219 14.76 14.14 2.20
CA SER A 219 14.82 15.32 3.07
C SER A 219 13.78 15.22 4.17
N ALA A 220 12.93 16.22 4.40
CA ALA A 220 11.82 16.12 5.34
C ALA A 220 10.56 15.59 4.63
N MET A 221 9.89 14.59 5.20
CA MET A 221 8.56 14.14 4.72
C MET A 221 7.53 15.28 4.68
N LYS A 222 7.65 16.29 5.55
CA LYS A 222 6.77 17.46 5.61
C LYS A 222 6.75 18.28 4.32
N GLN A 223 7.90 18.42 3.67
CA GLN A 223 7.97 19.14 2.39
C GLN A 223 7.13 18.44 1.32
N MET A 224 7.10 17.11 1.36
CA MET A 224 6.24 16.31 0.48
C MET A 224 4.77 16.35 0.92
N HIS A 225 4.49 16.40 2.22
CA HIS A 225 3.13 16.60 2.72
C HIS A 225 2.48 17.84 2.06
N GLU A 226 3.19 18.97 2.07
CA GLU A 226 2.69 20.23 1.50
C GLU A 226 2.48 20.12 -0.02
N SER A 227 3.42 19.49 -0.75
CA SER A 227 3.32 19.31 -2.20
C SER A 227 2.23 18.33 -2.64
N HIS A 228 1.76 17.43 -1.76
CA HIS A 228 0.73 16.43 -2.09
C HIS A 228 -0.64 16.71 -1.46
N THR A 229 -0.80 17.86 -0.79
CA THR A 229 -2.11 18.31 -0.30
C THR A 229 -3.01 18.75 -1.46
N LEU A 230 -4.25 18.27 -1.48
CA LEU A 230 -5.28 18.71 -2.45
C LEU A 230 -5.86 20.09 -2.08
N ALA A 231 -5.00 21.06 -1.79
CA ALA A 231 -5.37 22.40 -1.38
C ALA A 231 -5.33 23.42 -2.53
N SER A 232 -4.45 23.19 -3.52
CA SER A 232 -4.29 24.08 -4.68
C SER A 232 -3.79 23.35 -5.91
N TRP A 233 -3.97 23.96 -7.09
CA TRP A 233 -3.43 23.45 -8.35
C TRP A 233 -1.89 23.33 -8.34
N ASN A 234 -1.19 24.25 -7.68
CA ASN A 234 0.28 24.23 -7.63
C ASN A 234 0.81 22.97 -6.91
N ASN A 235 0.07 22.46 -5.93
CA ASN A 235 0.39 21.20 -5.25
C ASN A 235 0.06 19.99 -6.14
N PHE A 236 -0.96 20.12 -6.99
CA PHE A 236 -1.38 19.05 -7.91
C PHE A 236 -0.30 18.65 -8.94
N GLN A 237 0.58 19.55 -9.34
CA GLN A 237 1.60 19.30 -10.36
C GLN A 237 2.67 18.28 -9.93
N GLY A 238 2.94 18.17 -8.63
CA GLY A 238 3.91 17.20 -8.08
C GLY A 238 3.31 15.83 -7.76
N THR A 239 2.00 15.66 -7.93
CA THR A 239 1.25 14.48 -7.47
C THR A 239 1.16 13.39 -8.53
N SER A 240 0.96 12.13 -8.10
CA SER A 240 0.63 11.01 -8.99
C SER A 240 -0.51 11.40 -9.94
N PRO A 241 -0.34 11.25 -11.27
CA PRO A 241 -1.39 11.60 -12.20
C PRO A 241 -2.71 10.85 -11.98
N LEU A 242 -2.67 9.62 -11.42
CA LEU A 242 -3.88 8.89 -11.05
C LEU A 242 -4.58 9.47 -9.82
N LEU A 243 -3.82 9.90 -8.81
CA LEU A 243 -4.38 10.59 -7.64
C LEU A 243 -5.05 11.89 -8.10
N ALA A 244 -4.36 12.66 -8.95
CA ALA A 244 -4.85 13.90 -9.50
C ALA A 244 -6.14 13.70 -10.34
N LEU A 245 -6.14 12.73 -11.26
CA LEU A 245 -7.31 12.39 -12.06
C LEU A 245 -8.49 11.94 -11.18
N THR A 246 -8.24 11.09 -10.18
CA THR A 246 -9.28 10.58 -9.26
C THR A 246 -9.91 11.73 -8.47
N ALA A 247 -9.10 12.58 -7.84
CA ALA A 247 -9.59 13.72 -7.07
C ALA A 247 -10.35 14.73 -7.95
N SER A 248 -9.91 14.94 -9.19
CA SER A 248 -10.58 15.81 -10.16
C SER A 248 -11.94 15.24 -10.60
N ALA A 249 -12.00 13.94 -10.89
CA ALA A 249 -13.24 13.25 -11.21
C ALA A 249 -14.25 13.31 -10.04
N ILE A 250 -13.80 13.09 -8.80
CA ILE A 250 -14.65 13.23 -7.60
C ILE A 250 -15.23 14.63 -7.50
N LYS A 251 -14.39 15.66 -7.64
CA LYS A 251 -14.83 17.05 -7.54
C LYS A 251 -15.78 17.45 -8.67
N PHE A 252 -15.50 17.02 -9.89
CA PHE A 252 -16.30 17.37 -11.05
C PHE A 252 -17.62 16.61 -11.14
N VAL A 253 -17.61 15.28 -10.97
CA VAL A 253 -18.78 14.42 -11.21
C VAL A 253 -19.69 14.37 -10.00
N LEU A 254 -19.12 14.15 -8.82
CA LEU A 254 -19.89 13.97 -7.58
C LEU A 254 -20.15 15.29 -6.84
N LYS A 255 -19.47 16.38 -7.24
CA LYS A 255 -19.50 17.68 -6.53
C LYS A 255 -19.08 17.56 -5.07
N LEU A 256 -18.19 16.63 -4.77
CA LEU A 256 -17.61 16.42 -3.44
C LEU A 256 -16.25 17.12 -3.33
N ASP A 257 -15.76 17.30 -2.10
CA ASP A 257 -14.44 17.89 -1.84
C ASP A 257 -13.49 16.78 -1.32
N PRO A 258 -12.70 16.14 -2.20
CA PRO A 258 -11.77 15.12 -1.77
C PRO A 258 -10.54 15.77 -1.11
N GLU A 259 -10.01 15.11 -0.10
CA GLU A 259 -8.82 15.53 0.63
C GLU A 259 -7.89 14.34 0.88
N THR A 260 -6.60 14.64 1.07
CA THR A 260 -5.57 13.65 1.37
C THR A 260 -5.31 13.59 2.87
N VAL A 261 -5.27 12.38 3.41
CA VAL A 261 -4.79 12.12 4.78
C VAL A 261 -3.40 11.53 4.66
N ILE A 262 -2.43 12.22 5.25
CA ILE A 262 -1.01 11.95 5.06
C ILE A 262 -0.43 11.40 6.36
N VAL A 263 0.22 10.24 6.27
CA VAL A 263 0.79 9.54 7.43
C VAL A 263 2.27 9.23 7.17
N PRO A 264 3.21 9.79 7.95
CA PRO A 264 4.59 9.31 8.05
C PRO A 264 4.59 7.87 8.55
N VAL A 265 5.09 6.95 7.73
CA VAL A 265 5.06 5.50 8.02
C VAL A 265 6.36 5.03 8.62
N LEU A 266 7.48 5.50 8.08
CA LEU A 266 8.81 4.97 8.38
C LEU A 266 9.82 6.11 8.30
N ALA A 267 10.59 6.34 9.36
CA ALA A 267 11.77 7.19 9.28
C ALA A 267 12.98 6.39 8.77
N ILE A 268 13.80 7.01 7.93
CA ILE A 268 14.94 6.36 7.28
C ILE A 268 16.23 7.01 7.74
N TRP A 269 17.17 6.18 8.21
CA TRP A 269 18.45 6.62 8.77
C TRP A 269 19.66 6.09 8.00
N ASP A 270 19.42 5.27 6.97
CA ASP A 270 20.46 4.63 6.15
C ASP A 270 20.13 4.80 4.67
N GLU A 271 21.16 5.00 3.85
CA GLU A 271 21.03 5.30 2.43
C GLU A 271 20.36 4.17 1.65
N GLU A 272 20.67 2.91 2.00
CA GLU A 272 20.07 1.75 1.35
C GLU A 272 18.60 1.56 1.75
N TYR A 273 18.22 2.03 2.95
CA TYR A 273 16.93 1.73 3.54
C TYR A 273 15.79 2.55 2.93
N LEU A 274 16.06 3.70 2.30
CA LEU A 274 15.00 4.47 1.65
C LEU A 274 14.32 3.63 0.57
N LYS A 275 15.13 2.99 -0.27
CA LYS A 275 14.65 2.12 -1.34
C LYS A 275 13.83 0.95 -0.78
N TYR A 276 14.38 0.23 0.19
CA TYR A 276 13.71 -0.94 0.77
C TYR A 276 12.46 -0.56 1.55
N GLY A 277 12.48 0.56 2.26
CA GLY A 277 11.33 1.11 2.97
C GLY A 277 10.19 1.43 2.01
N GLU A 278 10.48 2.11 0.90
CA GLU A 278 9.45 2.46 -0.08
C GLU A 278 8.80 1.21 -0.68
N MET A 279 9.62 0.20 -1.02
CA MET A 279 9.15 -1.09 -1.53
C MET A 279 8.29 -1.84 -0.51
N LEU A 280 8.72 -1.86 0.76
CA LEU A 280 7.98 -2.49 1.86
C LEU A 280 6.62 -1.86 2.04
N VAL A 281 6.58 -0.54 2.22
CA VAL A 281 5.33 0.18 2.50
C VAL A 281 4.39 0.11 1.28
N THR A 282 4.93 0.16 0.07
CA THR A 282 4.15 -0.05 -1.17
C THR A 282 3.47 -1.42 -1.19
N ALA A 283 4.20 -2.48 -0.81
CA ALA A 283 3.67 -3.84 -0.76
C ALA A 283 2.60 -4.00 0.34
N LEU A 284 2.89 -3.52 1.57
CA LEU A 284 1.95 -3.58 2.69
C LEU A 284 0.64 -2.85 2.38
N ALA A 285 0.74 -1.66 1.78
CA ALA A 285 -0.41 -0.84 1.44
C ALA A 285 -1.16 -1.30 0.17
N SER A 286 -0.62 -2.29 -0.55
CA SER A 286 -1.10 -2.67 -1.89
C SER A 286 -1.25 -1.44 -2.80
N SER A 287 -0.29 -0.50 -2.70
CA SER A 287 -0.46 0.83 -3.27
C SER A 287 -0.21 0.89 -4.77
N LEU A 288 0.29 -0.17 -5.41
CA LEU A 288 0.39 -0.25 -6.85
C LEU A 288 -0.98 -0.26 -7.51
N VAL A 289 -1.09 0.40 -8.67
CA VAL A 289 -2.32 0.43 -9.46
C VAL A 289 -2.84 -0.96 -9.85
N THR A 290 -1.93 -1.91 -10.10
CA THR A 290 -2.26 -3.31 -10.38
C THR A 290 -2.89 -4.04 -9.18
N GLN A 291 -2.85 -3.42 -8.00
CA GLN A 291 -3.38 -3.93 -6.74
C GLN A 291 -4.51 -3.04 -6.18
N GLY A 292 -4.91 -2.00 -6.92
CA GLY A 292 -5.97 -1.08 -6.49
C GLY A 292 -5.51 0.18 -5.78
N GLY A 293 -4.20 0.45 -5.72
CA GLY A 293 -3.68 1.72 -5.22
C GLY A 293 -3.43 2.76 -6.30
N LEU A 294 -2.64 3.79 -5.96
CA LEU A 294 -2.40 4.98 -6.78
C LEU A 294 -0.96 5.11 -7.30
N ASN A 295 -0.05 4.22 -6.88
CA ASN A 295 1.32 4.15 -7.40
C ASN A 295 1.30 3.57 -8.81
N ILE A 296 1.71 4.40 -9.77
CA ILE A 296 1.91 4.01 -11.16
C ILE A 296 3.21 3.21 -11.29
N ILE A 297 4.24 3.58 -10.55
CA ILE A 297 5.58 2.98 -10.60
C ILE A 297 5.89 2.37 -9.24
N GLN A 298 6.65 1.30 -9.27
CA GLN A 298 7.18 0.67 -8.07
C GLN A 298 8.13 1.60 -7.33
N GLY A 299 8.06 1.60 -6.00
CA GLY A 299 9.04 2.28 -5.16
C GLY A 299 10.45 1.73 -5.31
N GLY A 300 11.43 2.54 -4.90
CA GLY A 300 12.83 2.15 -4.80
C GLY A 300 13.79 2.88 -5.75
N GLY A 301 13.35 3.99 -6.33
CA GLY A 301 14.14 4.75 -7.32
C GLY A 301 15.08 5.81 -6.73
N GLN A 302 14.88 6.21 -5.48
CA GLN A 302 15.62 7.31 -4.85
C GLN A 302 16.66 6.80 -3.84
N PRO A 303 17.89 7.36 -3.83
CA PRO A 303 18.86 7.09 -2.79
C PRO A 303 18.43 7.76 -1.47
N GLY A 304 18.68 7.09 -0.35
CA GLY A 304 18.49 7.67 0.98
C GLY A 304 19.62 8.62 1.39
N VAL A 305 19.50 9.13 2.60
CA VAL A 305 20.55 9.89 3.28
C VAL A 305 20.81 9.21 4.62
N ARG A 306 22.09 9.00 4.96
CA ARG A 306 22.46 8.50 6.27
C ARG A 306 22.31 9.60 7.31
N ASP A 307 21.58 9.33 8.39
CA ASP A 307 21.35 10.26 9.49
C ASP A 307 21.33 9.54 10.84
N ASP A 308 22.41 9.69 11.62
CA ASP A 308 22.55 9.07 12.93
C ASP A 308 21.61 9.66 13.99
N ALA A 309 21.08 10.87 13.79
CA ALA A 309 20.08 11.46 14.68
C ALA A 309 18.71 10.80 14.47
N VAL A 310 18.34 10.54 13.21
CA VAL A 310 17.14 9.75 12.87
C VAL A 310 17.27 8.35 13.42
N LYS A 311 18.45 7.71 13.29
CA LYS A 311 18.70 6.39 13.88
C LYS A 311 18.45 6.38 15.39
N ARG A 312 18.98 7.36 16.12
CA ARG A 312 18.74 7.51 17.56
C ARG A 312 17.26 7.73 17.88
N TYR A 313 16.55 8.51 17.07
CA TYR A 313 15.11 8.69 17.25
C TYR A 313 14.34 7.39 17.08
N VAL A 314 14.63 6.62 16.02
CA VAL A 314 13.96 5.34 15.72
C VAL A 314 14.17 4.30 16.82
N PHE A 315 15.41 4.13 17.30
CA PHE A 315 15.74 3.07 18.26
C PHE A 315 15.73 3.52 19.73
N GLY A 316 15.80 4.82 20.02
CA GLY A 316 15.89 5.36 21.37
C GLY A 316 14.63 6.09 21.84
N ASN A 317 13.86 6.69 20.93
CA ASN A 317 12.72 7.54 21.30
C ASN A 317 11.37 6.98 20.82
N ASN A 318 11.37 6.06 19.87
CA ASN A 318 10.18 5.39 19.37
C ASN A 318 10.14 3.95 19.91
N THR A 319 9.06 3.57 20.59
CA THR A 319 8.94 2.23 21.18
C THR A 319 8.52 1.16 20.17
N ALA A 320 8.07 1.54 18.97
CA ALA A 320 7.51 0.61 18.00
C ALA A 320 8.46 -0.54 17.66
N PHE A 321 9.76 -0.27 17.53
CA PHE A 321 10.75 -1.32 17.27
C PHE A 321 10.78 -2.36 18.39
N ASP A 322 10.97 -1.91 19.64
CA ASP A 322 11.08 -2.79 20.80
C ASP A 322 9.76 -3.52 21.08
N ASP A 323 8.63 -2.82 20.96
CA ASP A 323 7.30 -3.38 21.21
C ASP A 323 6.97 -4.47 20.20
N ASN A 324 7.18 -4.19 18.90
CA ASN A 324 6.96 -5.17 17.84
C ASN A 324 7.94 -6.34 17.94
N LEU A 325 9.20 -6.09 18.33
CA LEU A 325 10.21 -7.16 18.46
C LEU A 325 9.84 -8.10 19.61
N LYS A 326 9.46 -7.56 20.76
CA LYS A 326 8.98 -8.35 21.91
C LYS A 326 7.73 -9.16 21.56
N ALA A 327 6.78 -8.57 20.84
CA ALA A 327 5.58 -9.29 20.39
C ALA A 327 5.93 -10.45 19.46
N THR A 328 6.87 -10.24 18.51
CA THR A 328 7.39 -11.30 17.64
C THR A 328 8.11 -12.39 18.44
N GLU A 329 8.95 -12.03 19.42
CA GLU A 329 9.65 -13.00 20.29
C GLU A 329 8.66 -13.84 21.12
N GLN A 330 7.60 -13.22 21.66
CA GLN A 330 6.55 -13.92 22.40
C GLN A 330 5.77 -14.89 21.51
N GLU A 331 5.39 -14.48 20.29
CA GLU A 331 4.71 -15.37 19.35
C GLU A 331 5.61 -16.57 18.99
N LEU A 332 6.92 -16.34 18.79
CA LEU A 332 7.88 -17.42 18.55
C LEU A 332 7.97 -18.39 19.73
N GLU A 333 8.01 -17.89 20.96
CA GLU A 333 8.03 -18.74 22.15
C GLU A 333 6.75 -19.59 22.26
N HIS A 334 5.58 -19.00 21.97
CA HIS A 334 4.31 -19.73 21.94
C HIS A 334 4.31 -20.82 20.87
N LEU A 335 4.79 -20.53 19.65
CA LEU A 335 4.88 -21.51 18.57
C LEU A 335 5.87 -22.63 18.89
N SER A 336 7.02 -22.30 19.47
CA SER A 336 8.03 -23.29 19.88
C SER A 336 7.48 -24.26 20.94
N LYS A 337 6.73 -23.74 21.93
CA LYS A 337 6.04 -24.58 22.93
C LYS A 337 4.94 -25.44 22.31
N ALA A 338 4.19 -24.90 21.36
CA ALA A 338 3.16 -25.67 20.66
C ALA A 338 3.78 -26.81 19.83
N MET A 339 4.92 -26.54 19.16
CA MET A 339 5.67 -27.55 18.41
C MET A 339 6.20 -28.66 19.32
N SER A 340 6.79 -28.34 20.48
CA SER A 340 7.28 -29.37 21.40
C SER A 340 6.15 -30.29 21.89
N VAL A 341 4.95 -29.74 22.14
CA VAL A 341 3.77 -30.56 22.51
C VAL A 341 3.34 -31.48 21.38
N ILE A 342 3.48 -31.06 20.12
CA ILE A 342 3.18 -31.90 18.94
C ILE A 342 4.25 -32.98 18.76
N GLU A 343 5.52 -32.66 18.99
CA GLU A 343 6.63 -33.61 18.90
C GLU A 343 6.58 -34.67 20.01
N ASP A 344 6.17 -34.28 21.23
CA ASP A 344 5.97 -35.18 22.37
C ASP A 344 4.66 -35.99 22.27
N PHE A 345 3.82 -35.73 21.26
CA PHE A 345 2.56 -36.44 21.04
C PHE A 345 2.85 -37.83 20.45
N ASP A 346 2.87 -38.86 21.31
CA ASP A 346 2.98 -40.26 20.91
C ASP A 346 1.67 -40.76 20.23
N PRO A 347 1.70 -41.12 18.92
CA PRO A 347 0.53 -41.63 18.22
C PRO A 347 0.05 -43.01 18.74
N LEU A 348 0.77 -43.67 19.65
CA LEU A 348 0.40 -45.00 20.15
C LEU A 348 -0.71 -45.01 21.22
N SER A 349 -1.32 -43.86 21.55
CA SER A 349 -2.55 -43.79 22.39
C SER A 349 -3.86 -43.66 21.60
N ILE A 350 -3.81 -43.84 20.28
CA ILE A 350 -4.92 -43.60 19.33
C ILE A 350 -6.18 -44.44 19.58
N ASP A 351 -6.12 -45.57 20.28
CA ASP A 351 -7.31 -46.41 20.50
C ASP A 351 -8.37 -45.75 21.41
N ASP A 352 -7.96 -44.85 22.31
CA ASP A 352 -8.89 -44.13 23.19
C ASP A 352 -9.44 -42.83 22.54
N VAL A 353 -8.75 -42.30 21.52
CA VAL A 353 -9.12 -41.06 20.82
C VAL A 353 -9.92 -41.34 19.54
N ALA A 354 -9.77 -42.50 18.91
CA ALA A 354 -10.47 -42.90 17.68
C ALA A 354 -12.01 -42.85 17.77
N ARG A 355 -12.60 -42.92 18.98
CA ARG A 355 -14.05 -42.81 19.17
C ARG A 355 -14.61 -41.39 19.08
N ASP A 356 -13.83 -40.37 19.42
CA ASP A 356 -14.23 -38.96 19.31
C ASP A 356 -13.53 -38.24 18.13
N ALA A 357 -12.49 -38.84 17.55
CA ALA A 357 -11.66 -38.24 16.52
C ALA A 357 -12.31 -38.16 15.14
N ASP A 358 -13.18 -39.07 14.70
CA ASP A 358 -13.76 -39.00 13.34
C ASP A 358 -14.54 -37.70 13.06
N GLN A 359 -15.13 -37.12 14.11
CA GLN A 359 -15.87 -35.85 14.02
C GLN A 359 -14.95 -34.63 14.02
N VAL A 360 -13.80 -34.73 14.69
CA VAL A 360 -12.78 -33.68 14.78
C VAL A 360 -11.81 -33.74 13.60
N ILE A 361 -11.46 -34.93 13.10
CA ILE A 361 -10.61 -35.21 11.93
C ILE A 361 -11.23 -34.61 10.67
N ARG A 362 -12.54 -34.74 10.44
CA ARG A 362 -13.18 -34.08 9.28
C ARG A 362 -13.11 -32.55 9.31
N LYS A 363 -13.11 -31.94 10.50
CA LYS A 363 -12.88 -30.48 10.68
C LYS A 363 -11.39 -30.13 10.65
N GLY A 364 -10.54 -31.05 11.12
CA GLY A 364 -9.11 -30.94 11.22
C GLY A 364 -8.41 -31.07 9.88
N GLU A 365 -8.75 -32.04 9.03
CA GLU A 365 -8.17 -32.26 7.71
C GLU A 365 -8.39 -31.07 6.77
N ALA A 366 -9.56 -30.43 6.84
CA ALA A 366 -9.84 -29.19 6.11
C ALA A 366 -9.01 -27.99 6.60
N THR A 367 -8.52 -28.04 7.83
CA THR A 367 -7.71 -26.99 8.48
C THR A 367 -6.22 -27.31 8.34
N LEU A 368 -5.81 -28.57 8.47
CA LEU A 368 -4.44 -29.07 8.43
C LEU A 368 -3.85 -29.00 7.02
N ALA A 369 -4.66 -29.28 5.98
CA ALA A 369 -4.26 -29.05 4.59
C ALA A 369 -3.97 -27.57 4.28
N LYS A 370 -4.55 -26.64 5.06
CA LYS A 370 -4.26 -25.19 4.99
C LYS A 370 -3.01 -24.80 5.79
N TYR A 371 -2.64 -25.55 6.83
CA TYR A 371 -1.54 -25.22 7.74
C TYR A 371 -0.22 -25.91 7.39
N GLN A 372 -0.25 -27.13 6.86
CA GLN A 372 0.97 -27.90 6.52
C GLN A 372 1.81 -27.25 5.41
N GLU A 373 1.21 -26.47 4.51
CA GLU A 373 1.93 -25.66 3.51
C GLU A 373 2.64 -24.43 4.12
N THR A 374 2.31 -24.07 5.37
CA THR A 374 2.84 -22.88 6.07
C THR A 374 3.97 -23.24 7.05
N VAL A 375 4.01 -24.48 7.56
CA VAL A 375 4.94 -24.91 8.62
C VAL A 375 6.34 -25.22 8.11
N GLU A 376 6.51 -25.84 6.93
CA GLU A 376 7.85 -26.13 6.38
C GLU A 376 8.67 -24.85 6.04
N LYS A 377 8.04 -23.69 5.97
CA LYS A 377 8.69 -22.41 5.65
C LYS A 377 9.02 -21.54 6.87
N GLN A 378 8.57 -21.93 8.06
CA GLN A 378 8.80 -21.16 9.29
C GLN A 378 10.21 -21.34 9.85
N ASP A 379 10.86 -22.49 9.67
CA ASP A 379 12.21 -22.73 10.19
C ASP A 379 13.27 -21.78 9.61
N ASP A 380 13.19 -21.48 8.31
CA ASP A 380 14.09 -20.53 7.66
C ASP A 380 13.86 -19.08 8.12
N VAL A 381 12.62 -18.74 8.52
CA VAL A 381 12.28 -17.43 9.12
C VAL A 381 12.89 -17.33 10.52
N VAL A 382 12.71 -18.36 11.35
CA VAL A 382 13.22 -18.40 12.73
C VAL A 382 14.75 -18.28 12.73
N LYS A 383 15.43 -19.03 11.87
CA LYS A 383 16.89 -18.97 11.74
C LYS A 383 17.38 -17.57 11.32
N ALA A 384 16.72 -16.94 10.35
CA ALA A 384 17.08 -15.59 9.90
C ALA A 384 16.87 -14.53 11.00
N LEU A 385 15.78 -14.64 11.77
CA LEU A 385 15.49 -13.77 12.93
C LEU A 385 16.56 -13.90 14.02
N GLN A 386 16.93 -15.14 14.36
CA GLN A 386 17.96 -15.41 15.38
C GLN A 386 19.33 -14.86 14.98
N GLU A 387 19.73 -15.02 13.73
CA GLU A 387 20.99 -14.44 13.23
C GLU A 387 20.99 -12.90 13.26
N TYR A 388 19.87 -12.28 12.89
CA TYR A 388 19.72 -10.82 12.93
C TYR A 388 19.78 -10.27 14.36
N HIS A 389 19.13 -10.94 15.31
CA HIS A 389 19.19 -10.60 16.74
C HIS A 389 20.62 -10.64 17.28
N GLN A 390 21.39 -11.67 16.94
CA GLN A 390 22.79 -11.77 17.37
C GLN A 390 23.67 -10.67 16.77
N ASP A 391 23.45 -10.29 15.52
CA ASP A 391 24.18 -9.18 14.89
C ASP A 391 23.85 -7.82 15.54
N LEU A 392 22.58 -7.57 15.82
CA LEU A 392 22.13 -6.37 16.56
C LEU A 392 22.76 -6.28 17.95
N LYS A 393 22.76 -7.38 18.72
CA LYS A 393 23.40 -7.42 20.05
C LYS A 393 24.90 -7.09 19.99
N LYS A 394 25.62 -7.60 18.97
CA LYS A 394 27.04 -7.26 18.76
C LYS A 394 27.24 -5.79 18.44
N LYS A 395 26.38 -5.21 17.61
CA LYS A 395 26.46 -3.79 17.23
C LYS A 395 26.14 -2.86 18.38
N ILE A 396 25.17 -3.18 19.23
CA ILE A 396 24.81 -2.37 20.42
C ILE A 396 25.98 -2.35 21.42
N LYS A 397 26.64 -3.49 21.64
CA LYS A 397 27.78 -3.61 22.57
C LYS A 397 29.05 -2.85 22.13
N ILE A 398 29.07 -2.28 20.92
CA ILE A 398 30.16 -1.43 20.42
C ILE A 398 29.91 0.05 20.79
N TYR A 399 28.68 0.41 21.17
CA TYR A 399 28.28 1.77 21.54
C TYR A 399 28.06 1.96 23.05
N GLU A 400 28.20 0.88 23.84
CA GLU A 400 28.41 0.90 25.30
C GLU A 400 29.91 0.86 25.59
#